data_AF-A0A0E0AUG7-F1
#
_entry.id   AF-A0A0E0AUG7-F1
#
_cell.length_a   1.000
_cell.length_b   1.000
_cell.length_c   1.000
_cell.angle_alpha   90.00
_cell.angle_beta   90.00
_cell.angle_gamma   90.00
#
_symmetry.space_group_name_H-M   'P 1'
#
loop_
_entity.id
_entity.type
_entity.pdbx_description
1 polymer ?
#
loop_
_entity_poly.entity_id
_entity_poly.type
_entity_poly.pdbx_seq_one_letter_code
_entity_poly.pdbx_strand_id
1 'polypeptide(L)'
;MEGPILCRAVMQAKLPVTMISNSLTKSGQLGTAFLGSVCKYRNITRLISPIYQPAQKNFAPVCGSFSSSSDGNGYMAGNFSESDEDYVNSTVLEAVEVRSGAEGYVIKMRDGKNLRCVHNNSQGRNIPESAPQPAIVLRIEDGSETLLPIIVLEMPSVLLMAAIRNVHIARPTIYQVVKEMIDKMGYEVKLVRINKRIQEAYCAELFLTKVGDHTESITFDLRPSDAINIAVRCKVPIQVHRSLAYSDGIRSVEPARMAIAAGMSDGLLFTELDRPDGQPCVEAQEFGLIRNMLIAAVEERYKDAATWRDKLMLLRDTQL
;
A
#
# COMPACT_ATOMS: atom_id res chain seq x y z
N MET A 1 58.37 16.84 -23.99
CA MET A 1 58.11 16.95 -25.43
C MET A 1 57.17 15.82 -25.81
N GLU A 2 56.19 16.16 -26.66
CA GLU A 2 55.19 15.29 -27.30
C GLU A 2 54.16 14.66 -26.33
N GLY A 3 52.85 14.91 -26.39
CA GLY A 3 51.98 15.44 -27.46
C GLY A 3 50.77 14.49 -27.59
N PRO A 4 49.51 14.96 -27.54
CA PRO A 4 48.34 14.09 -27.46
C PRO A 4 47.85 13.64 -28.84
N ILE A 5 47.33 12.41 -28.93
CA ILE A 5 46.64 11.93 -30.14
C ILE A 5 45.14 12.25 -30.03
N LEU A 6 44.68 13.04 -31.01
CA LEU A 6 43.32 13.51 -31.22
C LEU A 6 42.76 12.88 -32.52
N CYS A 7 41.42 12.87 -32.64
CA CYS A 7 40.55 12.57 -33.80
C CYS A 7 39.94 11.15 -33.82
N ARG A 8 38.64 10.91 -34.11
CA ARG A 8 37.60 11.75 -34.76
C ARG A 8 36.19 11.19 -34.46
N ALA A 9 35.20 12.10 -34.47
CA ALA A 9 33.76 11.83 -34.42
C ALA A 9 33.20 11.21 -35.70
N VAL A 10 32.16 10.37 -35.56
CA VAL A 10 31.31 9.88 -36.67
C VAL A 10 29.95 10.58 -36.63
N MET A 11 29.52 10.97 -37.82
CA MET A 11 28.41 11.87 -38.14
C MET A 11 27.02 11.28 -37.93
N GLN A 12 26.10 12.20 -37.65
CA GLN A 12 24.64 12.06 -37.67
C GLN A 12 24.10 11.62 -39.04
N ALA A 13 23.04 10.82 -39.03
CA ALA A 13 22.10 10.72 -40.14
C ALA A 13 20.72 11.23 -39.68
N LYS A 14 20.32 12.37 -40.24
CA LYS A 14 18.95 12.94 -40.22
C LYS A 14 18.14 12.29 -41.34
N LEU A 15 16.88 11.95 -41.08
CA LEU A 15 15.80 11.76 -42.08
C LEU A 15 14.46 12.20 -41.42
N PRO A 16 13.44 12.61 -42.19
CA PRO A 16 12.92 13.97 -42.13
C PRO A 16 11.50 14.10 -41.55
N VAL A 17 11.19 15.31 -41.09
CA VAL A 17 9.84 15.80 -40.78
C VAL A 17 9.17 16.22 -42.09
N THR A 18 8.03 15.62 -42.42
CA THR A 18 7.12 16.10 -43.47
C THR A 18 5.87 16.73 -42.84
N MET A 19 5.75 18.04 -43.06
CA MET A 19 4.53 18.81 -42.84
C MET A 19 3.56 18.53 -43.99
N ILE A 20 2.33 18.10 -43.67
CA ILE A 20 1.23 18.09 -44.63
C ILE A 20 0.28 19.23 -44.24
N SER A 21 0.38 20.32 -44.99
CA SER A 21 -0.68 21.30 -45.16
C SER A 21 -1.73 20.74 -46.12
N ASN A 22 -3.01 20.88 -45.81
CA ASN A 22 -4.03 21.00 -46.85
C ASN A 22 -5.10 22.00 -46.42
N SER A 23 -5.42 22.85 -47.39
CA SER A 23 -6.34 23.98 -47.36
C SER A 23 -7.63 23.65 -48.13
N LEU A 24 -8.63 24.53 -47.98
CA LEU A 24 -9.90 24.64 -48.75
C LEU A 24 -10.93 23.50 -48.53
N THR A 25 -12.27 23.67 -48.49
CA THR A 25 -13.18 24.81 -48.73
C THR A 25 -14.58 24.48 -48.15
N LYS A 26 -15.17 25.45 -47.44
CA LYS A 26 -16.56 25.96 -47.44
C LYS A 26 -17.73 25.11 -48.01
N SER A 27 -18.75 24.85 -47.17
CA SER A 27 -20.21 25.10 -47.33
C SER A 27 -20.97 24.23 -46.30
N GLY A 28 -22.08 24.57 -45.64
CA GLY A 28 -23.03 25.67 -45.73
C GLY A 28 -23.86 25.73 -44.42
N GLN A 29 -24.66 26.78 -44.29
CA GLN A 29 -25.41 27.23 -43.12
C GLN A 29 -26.72 26.46 -42.87
N LEU A 30 -27.15 26.39 -41.60
CA LEU A 30 -28.48 26.81 -41.09
C LEU A 30 -28.48 26.62 -39.55
N GLY A 31 -28.47 27.68 -38.72
CA GLY A 31 -29.65 28.25 -38.01
C GLY A 31 -29.93 27.49 -36.70
N THR A 32 -30.08 28.04 -35.47
CA THR A 32 -30.45 29.37 -34.97
C THR A 32 -30.19 29.48 -33.45
N ALA A 33 -29.81 30.70 -33.00
CA ALA A 33 -30.09 31.37 -31.70
C ALA A 33 -29.48 30.85 -30.37
N PHE A 34 -28.49 31.55 -29.78
CA PHE A 34 -28.54 32.69 -28.81
C PHE A 34 -28.83 32.23 -27.35
N LEU A 35 -27.99 32.45 -26.33
CA LEU A 35 -27.40 33.70 -25.82
C LEU A 35 -25.94 33.52 -25.33
N GLY A 36 -25.11 34.54 -25.57
CA GLY A 36 -23.83 34.73 -24.89
C GLY A 36 -23.70 36.16 -24.34
N SER A 37 -22.74 36.40 -23.45
CA SER A 37 -22.04 37.68 -23.38
C SER A 37 -20.69 37.53 -22.65
N VAL A 38 -19.60 37.70 -23.39
CA VAL A 38 -18.24 37.91 -22.88
C VAL A 38 -17.68 39.18 -23.51
N CYS A 39 -17.05 39.98 -22.65
CA CYS A 39 -16.02 41.00 -22.79
C CYS A 39 -15.89 41.80 -24.12
N LYS A 40 -16.10 43.11 -23.99
CA LYS A 40 -15.61 44.12 -24.93
C LYS A 40 -14.15 44.47 -24.63
N TYR A 41 -13.27 44.23 -25.60
CA TYR A 41 -11.97 44.88 -25.72
C TYR A 41 -12.12 46.23 -26.43
N ARG A 42 -11.39 47.25 -25.98
CA ARG A 42 -11.10 48.48 -26.75
C ARG A 42 -9.58 48.70 -26.75
N ASN A 43 -9.00 48.78 -27.95
CA ASN A 43 -7.63 49.20 -28.21
C ASN A 43 -7.60 50.70 -28.49
N ILE A 44 -6.69 51.47 -27.88
CA ILE A 44 -6.14 52.71 -28.44
C ILE A 44 -4.62 52.80 -28.17
N THR A 45 -3.96 53.24 -29.23
CA THR A 45 -2.57 53.46 -29.67
C THR A 45 -1.51 53.98 -28.69
N ARG A 46 -0.24 53.56 -28.93
CA ARG A 46 1.02 54.00 -28.30
C ARG A 46 1.42 55.44 -28.62
N LEU A 47 2.08 56.11 -27.66
CA LEU A 47 3.19 57.06 -27.84
C LEU A 47 4.10 57.01 -26.59
N ILE A 48 5.43 56.95 -26.79
CA ILE A 48 6.46 56.89 -25.75
C ILE A 48 7.33 58.15 -25.87
N SER A 49 7.48 58.90 -24.77
CA SER A 49 8.73 59.60 -24.38
C SER A 49 8.61 60.19 -22.96
N PRO A 50 9.73 60.43 -22.24
CA PRO A 50 9.85 60.16 -20.80
C PRO A 50 9.97 61.43 -19.94
N ILE A 51 9.41 61.43 -18.72
CA ILE A 51 9.78 62.38 -17.64
C ILE A 51 9.71 61.69 -16.26
N TYR A 52 10.77 61.89 -15.48
CA TYR A 52 11.03 61.48 -14.10
C TYR A 52 9.96 61.92 -13.08
N GLN A 53 9.59 61.05 -12.11
CA GLN A 53 9.79 61.26 -10.66
C GLN A 53 9.13 60.14 -9.81
N PRO A 54 9.61 59.88 -8.57
CA PRO A 54 9.30 58.69 -7.80
C PRO A 54 8.03 58.89 -6.96
N ALA A 55 7.16 57.88 -6.93
CA ALA A 55 6.02 57.84 -6.02
C ALA A 55 6.06 56.54 -5.21
N GLN A 56 6.38 56.69 -3.92
CA GLN A 56 6.24 55.65 -2.91
C GLN A 56 4.79 55.17 -2.88
N LYS A 57 4.57 53.87 -3.10
CA LYS A 57 3.30 53.23 -2.79
C LYS A 57 3.50 52.27 -1.63
N ASN A 58 2.86 52.62 -0.53
CA ASN A 58 2.70 51.79 0.66
C ASN A 58 2.08 50.45 0.27
N PHE A 59 2.81 49.36 0.46
CA PHE A 59 2.24 48.02 0.47
C PHE A 59 1.56 47.83 1.83
N ALA A 60 0.24 47.96 1.87
CA ALA A 60 -0.55 47.47 2.99
C ALA A 60 -0.56 45.92 2.93
N PRO A 61 -0.25 45.19 4.01
CA PRO A 61 -0.49 43.77 4.04
C PRO A 61 -2.01 43.57 4.11
N VAL A 62 -2.57 42.91 3.10
CA VAL A 62 -3.93 42.37 3.19
C VAL A 62 -3.87 41.22 4.20
N CYS A 63 -4.16 41.53 5.46
CA CYS A 63 -4.44 40.56 6.48
C CYS A 63 -5.80 39.92 6.14
N GLY A 64 -5.75 38.80 5.41
CA GLY A 64 -6.90 37.93 5.26
C GLY A 64 -7.11 37.19 6.58
N SER A 65 -7.90 37.75 7.49
CA SER A 65 -8.43 37.00 8.61
C SER A 65 -9.33 35.90 8.04
N PHE A 66 -8.83 34.66 8.01
CA PHE A 66 -9.67 33.50 7.77
C PHE A 66 -10.54 33.31 9.01
N SER A 67 -11.69 33.98 9.06
CA SER A 67 -12.74 33.65 10.01
C SER A 67 -13.30 32.28 9.62
N SER A 68 -12.78 31.23 10.24
CA SER A 68 -13.34 29.89 10.14
C SER A 68 -14.73 29.90 10.77
N SER A 69 -15.79 29.75 9.97
CA SER A 69 -17.12 29.47 10.52
C SER A 69 -17.09 28.02 11.03
N SER A 70 -16.81 27.88 12.33
CA SER A 70 -16.95 26.60 13.01
C SER A 70 -18.45 26.29 13.10
N ASP A 71 -18.96 25.46 12.20
CA ASP A 71 -20.19 24.74 12.45
C ASP A 71 -19.97 23.94 13.75
N GLY A 72 -20.82 24.16 14.76
CA GLY A 72 -20.65 23.73 16.14
C GLY A 72 -20.67 22.21 16.39
N ASN A 73 -20.11 21.40 15.50
CA ASN A 73 -19.72 20.04 15.80
C ASN A 73 -18.48 20.10 16.69
N GLY A 74 -18.69 20.00 18.01
CA GLY A 74 -17.72 20.19 19.08
C GLY A 74 -16.53 19.23 19.14
N TYR A 75 -15.88 18.97 18.01
CA TYR A 75 -14.53 18.42 17.98
C TYR A 75 -13.53 19.55 18.24
N MET A 76 -13.57 20.10 19.46
CA MET A 76 -12.37 20.76 19.99
C MET A 76 -11.26 19.72 19.95
N ALA A 77 -10.07 20.11 19.49
CA ALA A 77 -8.89 19.25 19.61
C ALA A 77 -8.81 18.82 21.08
N GLY A 78 -9.03 17.53 21.32
CA GLY A 78 -8.96 16.99 22.68
C GLY A 78 -7.58 17.27 23.25
N ASN A 79 -7.51 17.55 24.55
CA ASN A 79 -6.22 17.74 25.22
C ASN A 79 -5.36 16.49 24.99
N PHE A 80 -4.25 16.67 24.29
CA PHE A 80 -3.31 15.61 23.98
C PHE A 80 -2.51 15.22 25.23
N SER A 81 -2.55 13.94 25.61
CA SER A 81 -1.60 13.36 26.57
C SER A 81 -0.94 12.15 25.93
N GLU A 82 0.39 12.06 26.00
CA GLU A 82 1.12 10.89 25.47
C GLU A 82 0.79 9.60 26.25
N SER A 83 0.48 9.74 27.55
CA SER A 83 0.16 8.68 28.50
C SER A 83 -1.34 8.59 28.76
N ASP A 84 -2.08 8.10 27.78
CA ASP A 84 -3.53 7.90 27.88
C ASP A 84 -3.84 6.44 28.24
N GLU A 85 -4.55 6.23 29.35
CA GLU A 85 -4.89 4.92 29.90
C GLU A 85 -5.88 4.14 29.04
N ASP A 86 -6.46 4.74 28.00
CA ASP A 86 -7.31 4.06 27.03
C ASP A 86 -6.52 3.54 25.81
N TYR A 87 -5.26 3.93 25.67
CA TYR A 87 -4.40 3.57 24.54
C TYR A 87 -3.20 2.71 24.92
N VAL A 88 -2.87 1.75 24.06
CA VAL A 88 -1.72 0.85 24.20
C VAL A 88 -0.83 0.96 22.98
N ASN A 89 0.49 0.91 23.18
CA ASN A 89 1.45 0.92 22.08
C ASN A 89 1.34 -0.37 21.24
N SER A 90 1.79 -0.28 20.00
CA SER A 90 1.77 -1.39 19.07
C SER A 90 2.98 -1.38 18.15
N THR A 91 3.38 -2.57 17.72
CA THR A 91 4.45 -2.78 16.73
C THR A 91 3.91 -3.38 15.45
N VAL A 92 4.43 -2.92 14.31
CA VAL A 92 4.04 -3.48 13.01
C VAL A 92 4.78 -4.80 12.80
N LEU A 93 4.03 -5.86 12.47
CA LEU A 93 4.60 -7.13 12.03
C LEU A 93 4.87 -7.14 10.53
N GLU A 94 5.88 -7.92 10.13
CA GLU A 94 6.17 -8.19 8.72
C GLU A 94 5.20 -9.23 8.13
N ALA A 95 3.92 -8.90 8.16
CA ALA A 95 2.85 -9.66 7.52
C ALA A 95 2.61 -9.16 6.08
N VAL A 96 2.14 -10.06 5.23
CA VAL A 96 1.82 -9.77 3.82
C VAL A 96 0.32 -9.75 3.62
N GLU A 97 -0.36 -10.81 4.02
CA GLU A 97 -1.78 -11.02 3.78
C GLU A 97 -2.44 -11.77 4.93
N VAL A 98 -3.75 -11.57 5.06
CA VAL A 98 -4.62 -12.26 6.01
C VAL A 98 -5.73 -12.93 5.23
N ARG A 99 -6.06 -14.15 5.60
CA ARG A 99 -7.27 -14.86 5.13
C ARG A 99 -8.04 -15.39 6.33
N SER A 100 -9.34 -15.53 6.17
CA SER A 100 -10.21 -16.17 7.14
C SER A 100 -10.75 -17.49 6.59
N GLY A 101 -10.96 -18.47 7.46
CA GLY A 101 -11.51 -19.77 7.13
C GLY A 101 -12.17 -20.43 8.35
N ALA A 102 -12.61 -21.68 8.19
CA ALA A 102 -13.33 -22.42 9.23
C ALA A 102 -12.57 -22.53 10.56
N GLU A 103 -11.24 -22.64 10.48
CA GLU A 103 -10.33 -22.78 11.64
C GLU A 103 -9.85 -21.44 12.21
N GLY A 104 -10.41 -20.31 11.77
CA GLY A 104 -10.03 -18.96 12.20
C GLY A 104 -9.32 -18.14 11.14
N TYR A 105 -8.31 -17.38 11.55
CA TYR A 105 -7.52 -16.50 10.69
C TYR A 105 -6.16 -17.11 10.41
N VAL A 106 -5.66 -16.92 9.20
CA VAL A 106 -4.28 -17.26 8.83
C VAL A 106 -3.60 -15.99 8.34
N ILE A 107 -2.54 -15.59 9.03
CA ILE A 107 -1.67 -14.49 8.64
C ILE A 107 -0.47 -15.07 7.94
N LYS A 108 -0.24 -14.70 6.68
CA LYS A 108 0.99 -15.04 5.97
C LYS A 108 2.04 -13.98 6.27
N MET A 109 3.09 -14.42 6.92
CA MET A 109 4.28 -13.62 7.20
C MET A 109 5.14 -13.49 5.94
N ARG A 110 5.98 -12.46 5.89
CA ARG A 110 6.88 -12.21 4.77
C ARG A 110 7.90 -13.33 4.54
N ASP A 111 8.30 -14.03 5.60
CA ASP A 111 9.20 -15.20 5.52
C ASP A 111 8.52 -16.45 4.93
N GLY A 112 7.25 -16.33 4.54
CA GLY A 112 6.44 -17.41 3.98
C GLY A 112 5.77 -18.28 5.04
N LYS A 113 6.03 -18.05 6.33
CA LYS A 113 5.36 -18.77 7.41
C LYS A 113 3.92 -18.30 7.56
N ASN A 114 3.06 -19.26 7.90
CA ASN A 114 1.66 -18.99 8.20
C ASN A 114 1.46 -19.03 9.71
N LEU A 115 0.97 -17.94 10.27
CA LEU A 115 0.56 -17.86 11.65
C LEU A 115 -0.94 -18.12 11.72
N ARG A 116 -1.34 -19.19 12.42
CA ARG A 116 -2.74 -19.47 12.70
C ARG A 116 -3.19 -18.65 13.90
N CYS A 117 -4.34 -18.02 13.78
CA CYS A 117 -4.87 -17.13 14.79
C CYS A 117 -6.36 -17.38 15.02
N VAL A 118 -6.80 -17.21 16.25
CA VAL A 118 -8.22 -17.26 16.63
C VAL A 118 -8.67 -15.90 17.11
N HIS A 119 -9.95 -15.59 16.89
CA HIS A 119 -10.51 -14.32 17.34
C HIS A 119 -10.57 -14.26 18.87
N ASN A 120 -10.27 -13.10 19.45
CA ASN A 120 -10.29 -12.94 20.91
C ASN A 120 -11.68 -13.19 21.50
N ASN A 121 -12.73 -12.80 20.78
CA ASN A 121 -14.13 -13.03 21.15
C ASN A 121 -14.71 -14.22 20.37
N SER A 122 -14.23 -15.43 20.65
CA SER A 122 -14.61 -16.67 19.95
C SER A 122 -16.03 -17.19 20.30
N GLN A 123 -16.96 -16.32 20.69
CA GLN A 123 -18.35 -16.67 20.98
C GLN A 123 -19.09 -17.09 19.69
N GLY A 124 -18.82 -18.31 19.20
CA GLY A 124 -19.62 -19.03 18.21
C GLY A 124 -19.86 -18.33 16.87
N ARG A 125 -19.09 -17.29 16.53
CA ARG A 125 -19.23 -16.61 15.23
C ARG A 125 -18.63 -17.51 14.15
N ASN A 126 -19.48 -18.02 13.26
CA ASN A 126 -19.02 -18.57 11.98
C ASN A 126 -18.23 -17.47 11.27
N ILE A 127 -16.92 -17.65 11.14
CA ILE A 127 -16.06 -16.73 10.42
C ILE A 127 -16.23 -17.05 8.94
N PRO A 128 -16.76 -16.12 8.12
CA PRO A 128 -16.88 -16.37 6.69
C PRO A 128 -15.51 -16.65 6.09
N GLU A 129 -15.43 -17.63 5.21
CA GLU A 129 -14.22 -17.87 4.44
C GLU A 129 -13.98 -16.66 3.52
N SER A 130 -12.75 -16.13 3.56
CA SER A 130 -12.34 -14.99 2.76
C SER A 130 -11.06 -15.30 2.02
N ALA A 131 -10.98 -14.82 0.79
CA ALA A 131 -9.76 -14.86 -0.01
C ALA A 131 -8.62 -14.12 0.72
N PRO A 132 -7.35 -14.44 0.43
CA PRO A 132 -6.21 -13.69 0.94
C PRO A 132 -6.32 -12.21 0.58
N GLN A 133 -6.18 -11.34 1.58
CA GLN A 133 -6.25 -9.89 1.43
C GLN A 133 -4.99 -9.25 2.00
N PRO A 134 -4.40 -8.24 1.34
CA PRO A 134 -3.29 -7.49 1.90
C PRO A 134 -3.68 -6.85 3.24
N ALA A 135 -2.80 -6.95 4.22
CA ALA A 135 -3.09 -6.45 5.56
C ALA A 135 -1.84 -5.86 6.22
N ILE A 136 -2.06 -4.86 7.08
CA ILE A 136 -1.08 -4.41 8.06
C ILE A 136 -1.46 -5.06 9.38
N VAL A 137 -0.54 -5.80 10.00
CA VAL A 137 -0.81 -6.48 11.27
C VAL A 137 -0.03 -5.77 12.37
N LEU A 138 -0.77 -5.28 13.37
CA LEU A 138 -0.20 -4.65 14.56
C LEU A 138 -0.17 -5.67 15.70
N ARG A 139 0.96 -5.81 16.38
CA ARG A 139 1.07 -6.52 17.66
C ARG A 139 0.86 -5.52 18.79
N ILE A 140 -0.05 -5.83 19.69
CA ILE A 140 -0.34 -4.99 20.86
C ILE A 140 0.72 -5.24 21.95
N GLU A 141 1.27 -4.17 22.52
CA GLU A 141 2.34 -4.20 23.53
C GLU A 141 1.81 -4.16 24.97
N ASP A 142 0.77 -4.93 25.28
CA ASP A 142 0.21 -5.13 26.64
C ASP A 142 0.56 -6.50 27.25
N GLY A 143 1.35 -7.31 26.54
CA GLY A 143 1.68 -8.68 26.94
C GLY A 143 0.61 -9.73 26.62
N SER A 144 -0.50 -9.35 25.98
CA SER A 144 -1.59 -10.29 25.63
C SER A 144 -1.34 -11.14 24.39
N GLU A 145 -0.23 -10.89 23.68
CA GLU A 145 0.07 -11.42 22.33
C GLU A 145 -1.03 -11.17 21.29
N THR A 146 -1.91 -10.19 21.55
CA THR A 146 -2.99 -9.81 20.64
C THR A 146 -2.41 -9.16 19.39
N LEU A 147 -2.95 -9.57 18.24
CA LEU A 147 -2.67 -9.01 16.93
C LEU A 147 -3.94 -8.34 16.40
N LEU A 148 -3.78 -7.17 15.79
CA LEU A 148 -4.87 -6.45 15.12
C LEU A 148 -4.58 -6.38 13.61
N PRO A 149 -5.24 -7.22 12.80
CA PRO A 149 -5.13 -7.14 11.35
C PRO A 149 -6.00 -6.00 10.80
N ILE A 150 -5.39 -5.10 10.03
CA ILE A 150 -6.07 -4.02 9.31
C ILE A 150 -5.97 -4.34 7.82
N ILE A 151 -7.09 -4.68 7.20
CA ILE A 151 -7.16 -4.95 5.76
C ILE A 151 -6.91 -3.66 4.99
N VAL A 152 -6.00 -3.72 4.01
CA VAL A 152 -5.57 -2.58 3.21
C VAL A 152 -5.45 -2.95 1.74
N LEU A 153 -5.23 -1.93 0.92
CA LEU A 153 -4.80 -2.15 -0.47
C LEU A 153 -3.32 -2.53 -0.51
N GLU A 154 -2.91 -3.13 -1.63
CA GLU A 154 -1.55 -3.62 -1.84
C GLU A 154 -0.48 -2.52 -1.68
N MET A 155 -0.69 -1.37 -2.31
CA MET A 155 0.32 -0.29 -2.34
C MET A 155 0.70 0.25 -0.95
N PRO A 156 -0.24 0.61 -0.04
CA PRO A 156 0.11 0.99 1.33
C PRO A 156 0.90 -0.07 2.10
N SER A 157 0.59 -1.36 1.91
CA SER A 157 1.32 -2.47 2.54
C SER A 157 2.75 -2.57 2.01
N VAL A 158 2.92 -2.55 0.68
CA VAL A 158 4.23 -2.58 0.03
C VAL A 158 5.10 -1.40 0.47
N LEU A 159 4.55 -0.18 0.50
CA LEU A 159 5.28 1.01 0.92
C LEU A 159 5.64 1.00 2.41
N LEU A 160 4.82 0.38 3.25
CA LEU A 160 5.12 0.20 4.67
C LEU A 160 6.27 -0.79 4.86
N MET A 161 6.21 -1.93 4.18
CA MET A 161 7.26 -2.96 4.22
C MET A 161 8.60 -2.43 3.70
N ALA A 162 8.59 -1.60 2.66
CA ALA A 162 9.78 -0.90 2.18
C ALA A 162 10.37 0.03 3.26
N ALA A 163 9.53 0.76 3.99
CA ALA A 163 9.98 1.64 5.08
C ALA A 163 10.56 0.87 6.27
N ILE A 164 9.88 -0.19 6.72
CA ILE A 164 10.36 -1.04 7.83
C ILE A 164 11.74 -1.64 7.51
N ARG A 165 11.95 -2.06 6.26
CA ARG A 165 13.23 -2.60 5.79
C ARG A 165 14.24 -1.53 5.35
N ASN A 166 13.93 -0.25 5.52
CA ASN A 166 14.77 0.86 5.08
C ASN A 166 15.21 0.75 3.60
N VAL A 167 14.32 0.25 2.74
CA VAL A 167 14.56 0.16 1.29
C VAL A 167 14.44 1.55 0.68
N HIS A 168 15.49 1.97 -0.04
CA HIS A 168 15.49 3.26 -0.72
C HIS A 168 14.66 3.21 -2.01
N ILE A 169 13.69 4.12 -2.13
CA ILE A 169 12.88 4.30 -3.34
C ILE A 169 13.40 5.55 -4.05
N ALA A 170 13.69 5.44 -5.35
CA ALA A 170 14.38 6.47 -6.13
C ALA A 170 13.63 7.82 -6.21
N ARG A 171 12.30 7.81 -6.05
CA ARG A 171 11.48 9.01 -6.02
C ARG A 171 10.77 9.12 -4.67
N PRO A 172 10.59 10.34 -4.14
CA PRO A 172 9.87 10.54 -2.89
C PRO A 172 8.46 9.94 -2.94
N THR A 173 8.13 9.11 -1.96
CA THR A 173 6.75 8.62 -1.79
C THR A 173 5.87 9.72 -1.20
N ILE A 174 4.55 9.59 -1.31
CA ILE A 174 3.62 10.53 -0.67
C ILE A 174 3.90 10.70 0.83
N TYR A 175 4.28 9.62 1.52
CA TYR A 175 4.60 9.67 2.94
C TYR A 175 5.89 10.44 3.26
N GLN A 176 6.88 10.40 2.36
CA GLN A 176 8.09 11.21 2.48
C GLN A 176 7.80 12.69 2.19
N VAL A 177 6.98 12.98 1.18
CA VAL A 177 6.54 14.34 0.86
C VAL A 177 5.76 14.93 2.04
N VAL A 178 4.82 14.19 2.62
CA VAL A 178 4.05 14.63 3.81
C VAL A 178 4.97 14.90 4.99
N LYS A 179 5.93 14.01 5.28
CA LYS A 179 6.92 14.24 6.34
C LYS A 179 7.72 15.53 6.09
N GLU A 180 8.24 15.74 4.88
CA GLU A 180 9.01 16.93 4.55
C GLU A 180 8.17 18.22 4.63
N MET A 181 6.89 18.15 4.25
CA MET A 181 5.96 19.27 4.41
C MET A 181 5.75 19.62 5.88
N ILE A 182 5.51 18.62 6.74
CA ILE A 182 5.37 18.80 8.20
C ILE A 182 6.62 19.47 8.77
N ASP A 183 7.80 18.92 8.46
CA ASP A 183 9.08 19.44 8.93
C ASP A 183 9.28 20.91 8.50
N LYS A 184 8.99 21.24 7.23
CA LYS A 184 9.11 22.61 6.69
C LYS A 184 8.10 23.60 7.25
N MET A 185 6.94 23.12 7.71
CA MET A 185 5.93 23.95 8.37
C MET A 185 6.26 24.20 9.84
N GLY A 186 7.36 23.65 10.37
CA GLY A 186 7.78 23.83 11.76
C GLY A 186 6.99 22.97 12.75
N TYR A 187 6.47 21.83 12.29
CA TYR A 187 5.79 20.84 13.13
C TYR A 187 6.58 19.55 13.19
N GLU A 188 6.32 18.76 14.21
CA GLU A 188 6.80 17.39 14.35
C GLU A 188 5.62 16.45 14.61
N VAL A 189 5.65 15.25 14.03
CA VAL A 189 4.71 14.19 14.36
C VAL A 189 5.05 13.67 15.74
N LYS A 190 4.04 13.52 16.62
CA LYS A 190 4.22 12.96 17.97
C LYS A 190 3.84 11.50 18.06
N LEU A 191 2.68 11.13 17.54
CA LEU A 191 2.19 9.75 17.54
C LEU A 191 1.01 9.60 16.58
N VAL A 192 0.59 8.36 16.40
CA VAL A 192 -0.66 8.00 15.71
C VAL A 192 -1.55 7.19 16.65
N ARG A 193 -2.85 7.48 16.67
CA ARG A 193 -3.85 6.69 17.40
C ARG A 193 -4.82 6.02 16.44
N ILE A 194 -5.10 4.74 16.66
CA ILE A 194 -6.18 4.01 15.97
C ILE A 194 -7.31 3.88 16.96
N ASN A 195 -8.39 4.63 16.71
CA ASN A 195 -9.39 4.94 17.73
C ASN A 195 -10.55 3.95 17.74
N LYS A 196 -11.24 3.84 16.60
CA LYS A 196 -12.52 3.13 16.52
C LYS A 196 -12.70 2.52 15.15
N ARG A 197 -13.70 1.64 15.07
CA ARG A 197 -14.18 1.05 13.83
C ARG A 197 -15.64 1.42 13.62
N ILE A 198 -15.95 2.01 12.48
CA ILE A 198 -17.31 2.41 12.07
C ILE A 198 -17.62 1.69 10.77
N GLN A 199 -18.67 0.87 10.74
CA GLN A 199 -19.11 0.16 9.53
C GLN A 199 -17.94 -0.56 8.82
N GLU A 200 -17.23 -1.40 9.57
CA GLU A 200 -16.05 -2.15 9.12
C GLU A 200 -14.79 -1.30 8.82
N ALA A 201 -14.86 0.03 8.80
CA ALA A 201 -13.74 0.93 8.55
C ALA A 201 -13.11 1.45 9.84
N TYR A 202 -11.80 1.27 9.97
CA TYR A 202 -11.02 1.81 11.08
C TYR A 202 -10.69 3.28 10.86
N CYS A 203 -10.75 4.09 11.93
CA CYS A 203 -10.37 5.51 11.95
C CYS A 203 -9.06 5.69 12.72
N ALA A 204 -8.19 6.58 12.23
CA ALA A 204 -6.93 6.89 12.89
C ALA A 204 -6.67 8.40 12.92
N GLU A 205 -5.97 8.86 13.94
CA GLU A 205 -5.60 10.26 14.12
C GLU A 205 -4.08 10.41 14.15
N LEU A 206 -3.57 11.38 13.41
CA LEU A 206 -2.17 11.80 13.42
C LEU A 206 -2.04 13.05 14.28
N PHE A 207 -1.21 12.98 15.32
CA PHE A 207 -0.96 14.09 16.24
C PHE A 207 0.36 14.76 15.89
N LEU A 208 0.32 16.08 15.76
CA LEU A 208 1.49 16.92 15.56
C LEU A 208 1.56 18.00 16.64
N THR A 209 2.77 18.42 16.94
CA THR A 209 3.02 19.61 17.76
C THR A 209 3.98 20.54 17.05
N LYS A 210 3.89 21.82 17.37
CA LYS A 210 4.86 22.79 16.87
C LYS A 210 6.23 22.55 17.49
N VAL A 211 7.28 22.70 16.69
CA VAL A 211 8.65 22.56 17.17
C VAL A 211 8.95 23.70 18.15
N GLY A 212 9.31 23.34 19.38
CA GLY A 212 9.62 24.29 20.46
C GLY A 212 8.42 24.82 21.23
N ASP A 213 7.19 24.45 20.85
CA ASP A 213 5.97 24.76 21.60
C ASP A 213 5.01 23.57 21.56
N HIS A 214 4.99 22.81 22.66
CA HIS A 214 4.14 21.64 22.80
C HIS A 214 2.69 21.96 23.19
N THR A 215 2.35 23.25 23.38
CA THR A 215 0.96 23.66 23.67
C THR A 215 0.11 23.78 22.40
N GLU A 216 0.75 24.10 21.27
CA GLU A 216 0.11 24.08 19.96
C GLU A 216 0.14 22.67 19.38
N SER A 217 -0.99 21.96 19.47
CA SER A 217 -1.19 20.63 18.87
C SER A 217 -2.20 20.67 17.72
N ILE A 218 -1.91 19.93 16.65
CA ILE A 218 -2.82 19.73 15.51
C ILE A 218 -3.08 18.24 15.36
N THR A 219 -4.35 17.89 15.13
CA THR A 219 -4.77 16.50 14.87
C THR A 219 -5.37 16.40 13.48
N PHE A 220 -4.98 15.37 12.74
CA PHE A 220 -5.56 15.04 11.43
C PHE A 220 -6.22 13.67 11.46
N ASP A 221 -7.47 13.58 11.00
CA ASP A 221 -8.13 12.31 10.73
C ASP A 221 -7.56 11.68 9.45
N LEU A 222 -7.15 10.42 9.53
CA LEU A 222 -6.51 9.66 8.47
C LEU A 222 -7.02 8.22 8.46
N ARG A 223 -6.87 7.58 7.29
CA ARG A 223 -6.96 6.11 7.23
C ARG A 223 -5.79 5.50 8.00
N PRO A 224 -5.98 4.39 8.73
CA PRO A 224 -4.91 3.76 9.51
C PRO A 224 -3.68 3.41 8.67
N SER A 225 -3.87 2.96 7.42
CA SER A 225 -2.77 2.61 6.53
C SER A 225 -1.82 3.78 6.27
N ASP A 226 -2.38 4.98 6.12
CA ASP A 226 -1.61 6.20 5.84
C ASP A 226 -0.95 6.72 7.12
N ALA A 227 -1.70 6.72 8.23
CA ALA A 227 -1.18 7.14 9.53
C ALA A 227 -0.01 6.25 9.99
N ILE A 228 -0.14 4.93 9.91
CA ILE A 228 0.93 3.97 10.24
C ILE A 228 2.17 4.18 9.35
N ASN A 229 1.97 4.42 8.05
CA ASN A 229 3.08 4.68 7.12
C ASN A 229 3.86 5.95 7.46
N ILE A 230 3.17 7.00 7.91
CA ILE A 230 3.80 8.24 8.38
C ILE A 230 4.51 7.96 9.71
N ALA A 231 3.87 7.27 10.64
CA ALA A 231 4.41 6.97 11.96
C ALA A 231 5.74 6.21 11.90
N VAL A 232 5.80 5.13 11.10
CA VAL A 232 7.02 4.34 10.91
C VAL A 232 8.18 5.17 10.35
N ARG A 233 7.90 6.09 9.41
CA ARG A 233 8.93 6.96 8.81
C ARG A 233 9.39 8.07 9.74
N CYS A 234 8.50 8.56 10.58
CA CYS A 234 8.81 9.55 11.61
C CYS A 234 9.41 8.91 12.88
N LYS A 235 9.36 7.58 12.99
CA LYS A 235 9.81 6.81 14.16
C LYS A 235 9.07 7.20 15.44
N VAL A 236 7.77 7.36 15.33
CA VAL A 236 6.89 7.73 16.44
C VAL A 236 6.00 6.56 16.87
N PRO A 237 5.46 6.57 18.10
CA PRO A 237 4.58 5.51 18.58
C PRO A 237 3.30 5.37 17.75
N ILE A 238 2.85 4.12 17.60
CA ILE A 238 1.54 3.76 17.07
C ILE A 238 0.73 3.21 18.23
N GLN A 239 -0.33 3.90 18.60
CA GLN A 239 -1.21 3.55 19.69
C GLN A 239 -2.55 3.03 19.17
N VAL A 240 -3.10 2.02 19.84
CA VAL A 240 -4.41 1.45 19.53
C VAL A 240 -5.30 1.58 20.77
N HIS A 241 -6.55 1.97 20.57
CA HIS A 241 -7.52 2.02 21.66
C HIS A 241 -7.78 0.62 22.21
N ARG A 242 -7.75 0.46 23.55
CA ARG A 242 -7.86 -0.85 24.22
C ARG A 242 -9.13 -1.61 23.86
N SER A 243 -10.27 -0.92 23.78
CA SER A 243 -11.54 -1.58 23.43
C SER A 243 -11.53 -2.17 22.01
N LEU A 244 -10.85 -1.51 21.08
CA LEU A 244 -10.69 -1.95 19.70
C LEU A 244 -9.74 -3.15 19.60
N ALA A 245 -8.62 -3.08 20.33
CA ALA A 245 -7.67 -4.21 20.44
C ALA A 245 -8.36 -5.46 21.03
N TYR A 246 -9.23 -5.28 22.02
CA TYR A 246 -9.98 -6.37 22.62
C TYR A 246 -11.06 -6.93 21.68
N SER A 247 -11.85 -6.06 21.03
CA SER A 247 -12.99 -6.49 20.21
C SER A 247 -12.59 -7.13 18.89
N ASP A 248 -11.58 -6.57 18.22
CA ASP A 248 -11.22 -6.94 16.85
C ASP A 248 -9.89 -7.73 16.80
N GLY A 249 -9.22 -7.85 17.95
CA GLY A 249 -7.97 -8.58 18.10
C GLY A 249 -8.10 -10.09 17.86
N ILE A 250 -7.02 -10.66 17.34
CA ILE A 250 -6.81 -12.10 17.16
C ILE A 250 -5.55 -12.53 17.90
N ARG A 251 -5.52 -13.75 18.42
CA ARG A 251 -4.34 -14.32 19.11
C ARG A 251 -3.75 -15.45 18.30
N SER A 252 -2.42 -15.54 18.25
CA SER A 252 -1.74 -16.68 17.65
C SER A 252 -2.02 -17.95 18.43
N VAL A 253 -2.32 -19.02 17.70
CA VAL A 253 -2.42 -20.37 18.25
C VAL A 253 -1.18 -21.10 17.78
N GLU A 254 -0.27 -21.39 18.71
CA GLU A 254 0.80 -22.34 18.46
C GLU A 254 0.14 -23.68 18.08
N PRO A 255 0.56 -24.33 16.98
CA PRO A 255 0.18 -25.71 16.77
C PRO A 255 0.62 -26.47 18.02
N ALA A 256 -0.29 -27.24 18.63
CA ALA A 256 0.06 -28.12 19.73
C ALA A 256 1.31 -28.91 19.29
N ARG A 257 2.45 -28.59 19.90
CA ARG A 257 3.61 -29.46 19.80
C ARG A 257 3.15 -30.73 20.47
N MET A 258 2.75 -31.72 19.67
CA MET A 258 2.67 -33.09 20.15
C MET A 258 4.04 -33.40 20.73
N ALA A 259 4.13 -33.36 22.06
CA ALA A 259 5.28 -33.84 22.77
C ALA A 259 5.41 -35.32 22.41
N ILE A 260 6.33 -35.64 21.51
CA ILE A 260 6.79 -37.01 21.31
C ILE A 260 7.60 -37.35 22.56
N ALA A 261 6.90 -37.67 23.63
CA ALA A 261 7.46 -38.21 24.85
C ALA A 261 6.45 -39.21 25.42
N ALA A 262 6.75 -40.48 25.14
CA ALA A 262 6.32 -41.71 25.80
C ALA A 262 5.37 -42.62 24.98
N GLY A 263 5.86 -43.82 24.70
CA GLY A 263 5.03 -45.01 24.46
C GLY A 263 5.21 -45.63 23.07
N MET A 264 6.17 -46.53 22.95
CA MET A 264 6.08 -47.60 21.95
C MET A 264 4.83 -48.44 22.26
N SER A 265 3.78 -48.34 21.43
CA SER A 265 2.95 -49.47 20.98
C SER A 265 1.88 -48.96 20.02
N ASP A 266 2.07 -49.32 18.74
CA ASP A 266 1.07 -49.75 17.77
C ASP A 266 -0.25 -48.96 17.58
N GLY A 267 -0.48 -48.51 16.33
CA GLY A 267 -1.85 -48.39 15.80
C GLY A 267 -2.42 -46.99 15.55
N LEU A 268 -2.02 -46.38 14.44
CA LEU A 268 -2.87 -45.73 13.41
C LEU A 268 -3.95 -44.73 13.86
N LEU A 269 -3.71 -43.44 13.56
CA LEU A 269 -4.53 -42.65 12.62
C LEU A 269 -3.99 -41.22 12.49
N PHE A 270 -3.95 -40.72 11.25
CA PHE A 270 -3.82 -39.32 10.82
C PHE A 270 -2.48 -38.72 10.36
N THR A 271 -1.42 -39.50 10.10
CA THR A 271 -0.14 -38.94 9.61
C THR A 271 0.41 -39.53 8.30
N GLU A 272 -0.41 -40.16 7.47
CA GLU A 272 0.02 -40.64 6.14
C GLU A 272 -1.01 -40.32 5.06
N LEU A 273 -1.01 -39.09 4.56
CA LEU A 273 -1.60 -38.78 3.24
C LEU A 273 -0.62 -38.09 2.29
N ASP A 274 0.69 -38.17 2.55
CA ASP A 274 1.69 -37.71 1.58
C ASP A 274 3.03 -38.45 1.72
N ARG A 275 2.98 -39.74 2.07
CA ARG A 275 4.09 -40.64 1.78
C ARG A 275 3.77 -41.30 0.44
N PRO A 276 4.64 -41.19 -0.57
CA PRO A 276 4.45 -41.96 -1.78
C PRO A 276 4.60 -43.44 -1.39
N ASP A 277 3.56 -44.24 -1.61
CA ASP A 277 3.57 -45.70 -1.38
C ASP A 277 4.57 -46.45 -2.28
N GLY A 278 5.50 -45.74 -2.93
CA GLY A 278 6.37 -46.23 -3.99
C GLY A 278 5.61 -46.66 -5.25
N GLN A 279 4.29 -46.60 -5.24
CA GLN A 279 3.44 -46.94 -6.37
C GLN A 279 3.32 -45.75 -7.30
N PRO A 280 3.51 -45.94 -8.62
CA PRO A 280 3.39 -44.84 -9.57
C PRO A 280 1.92 -44.43 -9.72
N CYS A 281 1.52 -43.36 -9.02
CA CYS A 281 0.21 -42.74 -9.21
C CYS A 281 0.12 -42.07 -10.58
N VAL A 282 -1.10 -42.01 -11.14
CA VAL A 282 -1.31 -41.57 -12.53
C VAL A 282 -1.00 -40.08 -12.67
N GLU A 283 -1.24 -39.30 -11.63
CA GLU A 283 -0.94 -37.88 -11.53
C GLU A 283 0.57 -37.62 -11.59
N ALA A 284 1.39 -38.48 -10.97
CA ALA A 284 2.85 -38.38 -11.05
C ALA A 284 3.37 -38.76 -12.45
N GLN A 285 2.73 -39.72 -13.12
CA GLN A 285 3.06 -40.06 -14.52
C GLN A 285 2.72 -38.91 -15.46
N GLU A 286 1.54 -38.30 -15.29
CA GLU A 286 1.10 -37.14 -16.06
C GLU A 286 2.06 -35.96 -15.90
N PHE A 287 2.43 -35.65 -14.65
CA PHE A 287 3.40 -34.61 -14.32
C PHE A 287 4.75 -34.86 -15.01
N GLY A 288 5.23 -36.11 -15.01
CA GLY A 288 6.46 -36.50 -15.71
C GLY A 288 6.41 -36.27 -17.22
N LEU A 289 5.28 -36.61 -17.86
CA LEU A 289 5.08 -36.39 -19.30
C LEU A 289 5.04 -34.90 -19.66
N ILE A 290 4.32 -34.09 -18.88
CA ILE A 290 4.23 -32.64 -19.07
C ILE A 290 5.61 -31.99 -18.89
N ARG A 291 6.35 -32.37 -17.85
CA ARG A 291 7.71 -31.88 -17.59
C ARG A 291 8.65 -32.17 -18.76
N ASN A 292 8.64 -33.40 -19.28
CA ASN A 292 9.51 -33.79 -20.40
C ASN A 292 9.12 -33.10 -21.70
N MET A 293 7.83 -32.89 -21.95
CA MET A 293 7.33 -32.11 -23.07
C MET A 293 7.83 -30.65 -23.00
N LEU A 294 7.76 -30.02 -21.82
CA LEU A 294 8.19 -28.63 -21.62
C LEU A 294 9.71 -28.48 -21.80
N ILE A 295 10.50 -29.41 -21.27
CA ILE A 295 11.96 -29.43 -21.47
C ILE A 295 12.30 -29.54 -22.95
N ALA A 296 11.68 -30.48 -23.67
CA ALA A 296 11.91 -30.65 -25.10
C ALA A 296 11.48 -29.42 -25.93
N ALA A 297 10.42 -28.72 -25.52
CA ALA A 297 10.00 -27.49 -26.17
C ALA A 297 10.99 -26.33 -25.96
N VAL A 298 11.53 -26.18 -24.74
CA VAL A 298 12.55 -25.17 -24.41
C VAL A 298 13.87 -25.45 -25.12
N GLU A 299 14.23 -26.71 -25.30
CA GLU A 299 15.42 -27.15 -26.03
C GLU A 299 15.21 -27.21 -27.57
N GLU A 300 14.08 -26.70 -28.08
CA GLU A 300 13.73 -26.69 -29.50
C GLU A 300 13.67 -28.09 -30.17
N ARG A 301 13.55 -29.16 -29.37
CA ARG A 301 13.36 -30.55 -29.82
C ARG A 301 11.88 -30.86 -30.06
N TYR A 302 11.28 -30.21 -31.06
CA TYR A 302 9.83 -30.26 -31.28
C TYR A 302 9.27 -31.65 -31.63
N LYS A 303 10.08 -32.53 -32.27
CA LYS A 303 9.68 -33.92 -32.54
C LYS A 303 9.50 -34.73 -31.25
N ASP A 304 10.37 -34.50 -30.28
CA ASP A 304 10.32 -35.18 -28.99
C ASP A 304 9.18 -34.62 -28.14
N ALA A 305 8.97 -33.30 -28.16
CA ALA A 305 7.82 -32.65 -27.52
C ALA A 305 6.48 -33.20 -28.06
N ALA A 306 6.37 -33.39 -29.39
CA ALA A 306 5.20 -34.01 -30.00
C ALA A 306 4.98 -35.45 -29.50
N THR A 307 6.06 -36.24 -29.41
CA THR A 307 5.99 -37.62 -28.89
C THR A 307 5.51 -37.66 -27.44
N TRP A 308 5.96 -36.72 -26.59
CA TRP A 308 5.49 -36.62 -25.19
C TRP A 308 4.03 -36.18 -25.09
N ARG A 309 3.58 -35.27 -25.95
CA ARG A 309 2.18 -34.86 -26.05
C ARG A 309 1.26 -36.02 -26.44
N ASP A 310 1.66 -36.82 -27.41
CA ASP A 310 0.85 -37.95 -27.88
C ASP A 310 0.74 -39.04 -26.80
N LYS A 311 1.82 -39.28 -26.04
CA LYS A 311 1.80 -40.14 -24.84
C LYS A 311 0.91 -39.60 -23.73
N LEU A 312 0.90 -38.29 -23.52
CA LEU A 312 0.03 -37.62 -22.55
C LEU A 312 -1.44 -37.75 -22.93
N MET A 313 -1.78 -37.62 -24.22
CA MET A 313 -3.15 -37.83 -24.70
C MET A 313 -3.58 -39.28 -24.53
N LEU A 314 -2.73 -40.25 -24.88
CA LEU A 314 -3.03 -41.66 -24.66
C LEU A 314 -3.30 -41.98 -23.18
N LEU A 315 -2.51 -41.40 -22.26
CA LEU A 315 -2.67 -41.60 -20.83
C LEU A 315 -4.02 -41.05 -20.34
N ARG A 316 -4.44 -39.88 -20.83
CA ARG A 316 -5.74 -39.27 -20.51
C ARG A 316 -6.92 -40.01 -21.13
N ASP A 317 -6.77 -40.52 -22.34
CA ASP A 317 -7.80 -41.32 -23.03
C ASP A 317 -8.04 -42.67 -22.34
N THR A 318 -7.02 -43.21 -21.65
CA THR A 318 -7.13 -44.47 -20.88
C THR A 318 -7.87 -44.27 -19.54
N GLN A 319 -8.14 -43.02 -19.13
CA GLN A 319 -8.82 -42.68 -17.87
C GLN A 319 -10.31 -42.37 -18.04
N LEU A 320 -10.85 -42.38 -19.26
CA LEU A 320 -12.28 -42.26 -19.59
C LEU A 320 -12.92 -43.64 -19.78
#